data_AF-A0A0M0GFG2-F1
#
_entry.id   AF-A0A0M0GFG2-F1
#
_cell.length_a   1.000
_cell.length_b   1.000
_cell.length_c   1.000
_cell.angle_alpha   90.00
_cell.angle_beta   90.00
_cell.angle_gamma   90.00
#
_symmetry.space_group_name_H-M   'P 1'
#
loop_
_entity.id
_entity.type
_entity.pdbx_description
1 polymer ?
#
loop_
_entity_poly.entity_id
_entity_poly.type
_entity_poly.pdbx_seq_one_letter_code
_entity_poly.pdbx_strand_id
1 'polypeptide(L)'
;MIVYLGSIRKFDRFHKDQTVQLTMKEFDTLGIWFTSDFDSAKSFAIGTETVIENSETEFWEDGMPKVVQYDKQVRGFVYKIYIDEPILKEFDSYEHFMNERDPYCDYASTKKRHLTWKDKAILLNKDEANAEFRKSLTKQGYHGIVIRKMAMETGPEDMYCLFSDDILQIADVYSLE
;
A
#
# COMPACT_ATOMS: atom_id res chain seq x y z
N MET A 1 -12.19 -0.48 -16.29
CA MET A 1 -12.33 -1.05 -14.92
C MET A 1 -12.37 0.10 -13.91
N ILE A 2 -13.11 -0.02 -12.80
CA ILE A 2 -13.12 0.98 -11.72
C ILE A 2 -12.46 0.38 -10.48
N VAL A 3 -11.56 1.14 -9.85
CA VAL A 3 -10.90 0.79 -8.58
C VAL A 3 -10.82 2.01 -7.67
N TYR A 4 -10.48 1.79 -6.40
CA TYR A 4 -10.38 2.82 -5.37
C TYR A 4 -9.01 2.82 -4.70
N LEU A 5 -8.53 4.03 -4.38
CA LEU A 5 -7.30 4.28 -3.64
C LEU A 5 -7.59 5.21 -2.47
N GLY A 6 -7.24 4.82 -1.25
CA GLY A 6 -7.20 5.73 -0.11
C GLY A 6 -5.82 6.38 0.06
N SER A 7 -5.81 7.66 0.43
CA SER A 7 -4.58 8.38 0.76
C SER A 7 -4.86 9.47 1.79
N ILE A 8 -3.97 9.59 2.77
CA ILE A 8 -4.02 10.68 3.77
C ILE A 8 -3.78 12.05 3.10
N ARG A 9 -2.96 12.09 2.05
CA ARG A 9 -2.59 13.34 1.36
C ARG A 9 -3.41 13.53 0.08
N LYS A 10 -3.79 14.78 -0.18
CA LYS A 10 -4.39 15.16 -1.46
C LYS A 10 -3.32 15.15 -2.56
N PHE A 11 -3.67 14.66 -3.74
CA PHE A 11 -2.88 14.78 -4.95
C PHE A 11 -3.79 14.96 -6.16
N ASP A 12 -3.31 15.70 -7.15
CA ASP A 12 -4.06 15.98 -8.38
C ASP A 12 -3.65 15.05 -9.54
N ARG A 13 -2.53 14.33 -9.38
CA ARG A 13 -1.97 13.39 -10.36
C ARG A 13 -1.24 12.27 -9.63
N PHE A 14 -1.20 11.08 -10.24
CA PHE A 14 -0.36 9.99 -9.75
C PHE A 14 1.12 10.38 -9.91
N HIS A 15 1.90 10.13 -8.87
CA HIS A 15 3.36 10.18 -8.93
C HIS A 15 3.91 8.84 -8.46
N LYS A 16 5.00 8.37 -9.10
CA LYS A 16 5.66 7.10 -8.74
C LYS A 16 6.01 6.97 -7.26
N ASP A 17 6.19 8.09 -6.55
CA ASP A 17 6.58 8.12 -5.14
C ASP A 17 5.40 8.13 -4.15
N GLN A 18 4.14 8.01 -4.61
CA GLN A 18 2.95 8.13 -3.77
C GLN A 18 2.40 6.81 -3.20
N THR A 19 3.14 5.71 -3.34
CA THR A 19 2.73 4.39 -2.84
C THR A 19 3.00 4.23 -1.34
N VAL A 20 2.24 4.90 -0.49
CA VAL A 20 2.25 4.62 0.96
C VAL A 20 0.89 4.12 1.41
N GLN A 21 0.57 2.89 1.04
CA GLN A 21 -0.37 2.10 1.83
C GLN A 21 0.41 1.53 3.02
N LEU A 22 0.17 2.08 4.21
CA LEU A 22 0.92 1.79 5.45
C LEU A 22 1.02 0.29 5.78
N THR A 23 0.07 -0.53 5.32
CA THR A 23 0.01 -1.98 5.60
C THR A 23 0.69 -2.85 4.54
N MET A 24 1.09 -2.32 3.38
CA MET A 24 1.72 -3.08 2.28
C MET A 24 3.18 -2.69 2.03
N LYS A 25 3.93 -2.34 3.07
CA LYS A 25 5.35 -1.91 2.99
C LYS A 25 6.29 -2.94 2.33
N GLU A 26 5.90 -4.20 2.28
CA GLU A 26 6.69 -5.25 1.60
C GLU A 26 6.55 -5.17 0.06
N PHE A 27 5.47 -4.54 -0.42
CA PHE A 27 5.09 -4.48 -1.85
C PHE A 27 4.89 -3.05 -2.37
N ASP A 28 5.24 -2.04 -1.57
CA ASP A 28 5.13 -0.61 -1.89
C ASP A 28 5.93 -0.22 -3.16
N THR A 29 7.03 -0.92 -3.44
CA THR A 29 7.86 -0.71 -4.63
C THR A 29 7.43 -1.54 -5.85
N LEU A 30 6.41 -2.40 -5.72
CA LEU A 30 5.93 -3.22 -6.84
C LEU A 30 5.11 -2.39 -7.85
N GLY A 31 4.27 -1.48 -7.36
CA GLY A 31 3.35 -0.69 -8.16
C GLY A 31 2.32 0.03 -7.31
N ILE A 32 1.32 0.62 -7.95
CA ILE A 32 0.27 1.37 -7.29
C ILE A 32 -0.86 0.41 -6.93
N TRP A 33 -1.22 0.36 -5.65
CA TRP A 33 -2.20 -0.57 -5.11
C TRP A 33 -3.59 0.06 -5.01
N PHE A 34 -4.60 -0.71 -5.37
CA PHE A 34 -6.00 -0.34 -5.36
C PHE A 34 -6.86 -1.49 -4.83
N THR A 35 -8.06 -1.18 -4.38
CA THR A 35 -9.12 -2.17 -4.11
C THR A 35 -10.30 -1.95 -5.06
N SER A 36 -11.11 -2.99 -5.27
CA SER A 36 -12.40 -2.87 -5.93
C SER A 36 -13.51 -2.28 -5.05
N ASP A 37 -13.29 -2.20 -3.73
CA ASP A 37 -14.27 -1.75 -2.75
C ASP A 37 -13.97 -0.34 -2.22
N PHE A 38 -15.02 0.46 -2.07
CA PHE A 38 -14.88 1.84 -1.61
C PHE A 38 -14.63 1.94 -0.11
N ASP A 39 -15.29 1.11 0.70
CA ASP A 39 -15.18 1.16 2.16
C ASP A 39 -13.80 0.69 2.63
N SER A 40 -13.24 -0.32 1.99
CA SER A 40 -11.87 -0.76 2.24
C SER A 40 -10.83 0.27 1.83
N ALA A 41 -11.07 1.05 0.77
CA ALA A 41 -10.21 2.18 0.42
C ALA A 41 -10.18 3.25 1.53
N LYS A 42 -11.26 3.44 2.30
CA LYS A 42 -11.29 4.43 3.40
C LYS A 42 -10.26 4.12 4.48
N SER A 43 -10.04 2.84 4.79
CA SER A 43 -9.05 2.43 5.80
C SER A 43 -7.64 2.91 5.46
N PHE A 44 -7.33 3.06 4.16
CA PHE A 44 -6.05 3.61 3.68
C PHE A 44 -5.97 5.13 3.67
N ALA A 45 -7.12 5.81 3.77
CA ALA A 45 -7.22 7.26 3.83
C ALA A 45 -7.25 7.79 5.27
N ILE A 46 -7.11 6.92 6.29
CA ILE A 46 -7.09 7.29 7.70
C ILE A 46 -5.70 6.99 8.26
N GLY A 47 -5.11 7.95 8.97
CA GLY A 47 -3.85 7.76 9.67
C GLY A 47 -3.74 8.64 10.91
N THR A 48 -2.52 8.75 11.43
CA THR A 48 -2.20 9.61 12.56
C THR A 48 -1.05 10.54 12.23
N GLU A 49 -1.11 11.76 12.74
CA GLU A 49 0.01 12.70 12.78
C GLU A 49 0.40 12.97 14.24
N THR A 50 1.70 12.95 14.53
CA THR A 50 2.19 13.32 15.86
C THR A 50 2.22 14.84 15.95
N VAL A 51 1.40 15.38 16.85
CA VAL A 51 1.34 16.81 17.16
C VAL A 51 2.21 17.06 18.39
N ILE A 52 3.06 18.09 18.31
CA ILE A 52 3.86 18.59 19.43
C ILE A 52 3.46 20.04 19.63
N GLU A 53 2.79 20.33 20.74
CA GLU A 53 2.28 21.67 21.03
C GLU A 53 2.37 22.01 22.51
N ASN A 54 2.25 23.31 22.82
CA ASN A 54 2.15 23.76 24.20
C ASN A 54 0.75 23.43 24.72
N SER A 55 0.68 22.77 25.87
CA SER A 55 -0.56 22.42 26.52
C SER A 55 -1.31 23.68 26.97
N GLU A 56 -2.60 23.72 26.66
CA GLU A 56 -3.51 24.75 27.18
C GLU A 56 -3.93 24.49 28.64
N THR A 57 -3.70 23.26 29.13
CA THR A 57 -4.21 22.79 30.43
C THR A 57 -3.13 22.36 31.41
N GLU A 58 -1.91 22.06 30.94
CA GLU A 58 -0.78 21.66 31.78
C GLU A 58 0.33 22.69 31.77
N PHE A 59 0.77 23.09 32.96
CA PHE A 59 1.83 24.07 33.17
C PHE A 59 2.92 23.50 34.08
N TRP A 60 4.16 23.94 33.89
CA TRP A 60 5.27 23.74 34.81
C TRP A 60 5.08 24.61 36.07
N GLU A 61 5.85 24.34 37.12
CA GLU A 61 5.78 25.10 38.39
C GLU A 61 6.15 26.59 38.22
N ASP A 62 6.87 26.94 37.15
CA ASP A 62 7.22 28.31 36.78
C ASP A 62 6.11 29.04 35.99
N GLY A 63 4.97 28.38 35.75
CA GLY A 63 3.83 28.91 34.99
C GLY A 63 3.98 28.81 33.48
N MET A 64 5.06 28.25 32.94
CA MET A 64 5.19 27.99 31.50
C MET A 64 4.35 26.78 31.09
N PRO A 65 3.65 26.83 29.94
CA PRO A 65 2.90 25.67 29.46
C PRO A 65 3.84 24.50 29.15
N LYS A 66 3.43 23.28 29.49
CA LYS A 66 4.19 22.08 29.16
C LYS A 66 4.09 21.78 27.67
N VAL A 67 5.14 21.20 27.10
CA VAL A 67 5.08 20.62 25.75
C VAL A 67 4.44 19.25 25.85
N VAL A 68 3.32 19.04 25.15
CA VAL A 68 2.64 17.75 25.04
C VAL A 68 2.82 17.19 23.64
N GLN A 69 2.93 15.86 23.58
CA GLN A 69 3.01 15.12 22.33
C GLN A 69 1.88 14.08 22.31
N TYR A 70 1.05 14.11 21.27
CA TYR A 70 -0.02 13.13 21.09
C TYR A 70 -0.26 12.85 19.60
N ASP A 71 -0.83 11.69 19.31
CA ASP A 71 -1.19 11.30 17.95
C ASP A 71 -2.62 11.76 17.65
N LYS A 72 -2.76 12.64 16.65
CA LYS A 72 -4.05 13.14 16.16
C LYS A 72 -4.46 12.34 14.93
N GLN A 73 -5.72 11.91 14.89
CA GLN A 73 -6.26 11.23 13.71
C GLN A 73 -6.38 12.22 12.55
N VAL A 74 -5.85 11.84 11.38
CA VAL A 74 -5.98 12.57 10.13
C VAL A 74 -6.83 11.76 9.16
N ARG A 75 -7.81 12.41 8.56
CA ARG A 75 -8.67 11.85 7.53
C ARG A 75 -8.30 12.47 6.18
N GLY A 76 -8.12 11.62 5.19
CA GLY A 76 -7.69 12.00 3.86
C GLY A 76 -8.79 11.82 2.82
N PHE A 77 -8.41 11.25 1.69
CA PHE A 77 -9.20 11.20 0.48
C PHE A 77 -9.29 9.78 -0.07
N VAL A 78 -10.45 9.43 -0.63
CA VAL A 78 -10.63 8.23 -1.45
C VAL A 78 -10.80 8.65 -2.90
N TYR A 79 -9.96 8.10 -3.77
CA TYR A 79 -9.95 8.37 -5.20
C TYR A 79 -10.68 7.23 -5.91
N LYS A 80 -11.65 7.57 -6.76
CA LYS A 80 -12.24 6.65 -7.73
C LYS A 80 -11.47 6.74 -9.03
N ILE A 81 -11.00 5.62 -9.52
CA ILE A 81 -10.04 5.57 -10.62
C ILE A 81 -10.61 4.67 -11.71
N TYR A 82 -10.69 5.22 -12.92
CA TYR A 82 -10.94 4.44 -14.12
C TYR A 82 -9.60 3.95 -14.70
N ILE A 83 -9.56 2.67 -15.03
CA ILE A 83 -8.43 2.02 -15.69
C ILE A 83 -8.91 1.49 -17.03
N ASP A 84 -8.28 1.95 -18.11
CA ASP A 84 -8.64 1.53 -19.45
C ASP A 84 -8.06 0.14 -19.77
N GLU A 85 -8.95 -0.81 -20.07
CA GLU A 85 -8.69 -2.21 -20.46
C GLU A 85 -7.33 -2.81 -20.00
N PRO A 86 -7.08 -2.95 -18.69
CA PRO A 86 -5.78 -3.44 -18.21
C PRO A 86 -5.64 -4.94 -18.41
N ILE A 87 -4.49 -5.38 -18.91
CA ILE A 87 -4.11 -6.79 -18.97
C ILE A 87 -3.46 -7.14 -17.63
N LEU A 88 -4.19 -7.85 -16.76
CA LEU A 88 -3.74 -8.20 -15.42
C LEU A 88 -3.43 -9.69 -15.31
N LYS A 89 -2.32 -10.01 -14.64
CA LYS A 89 -2.06 -11.37 -14.18
C LYS A 89 -2.92 -11.63 -12.94
N GLU A 90 -3.75 -12.66 -13.01
CA GLU A 90 -4.66 -13.04 -11.94
C GLU A 90 -4.02 -14.08 -11.01
N PHE A 91 -4.06 -13.80 -9.71
CA PHE A 91 -3.72 -14.71 -8.64
C PHE A 91 -5.00 -15.00 -7.84
N ASP A 92 -5.34 -16.28 -7.72
CA ASP A 92 -6.51 -16.75 -6.98
C ASP A 92 -6.38 -16.59 -5.46
N SER A 93 -5.16 -16.40 -4.97
CA SER A 93 -4.85 -16.25 -3.55
C SER A 93 -3.55 -15.48 -3.32
N TYR A 94 -3.39 -14.94 -2.12
CA TYR A 94 -2.13 -14.37 -1.65
C TYR A 94 -1.00 -15.41 -1.66
N GLU A 95 -1.30 -16.67 -1.34
CA GLU A 95 -0.31 -17.75 -1.35
C GLU A 95 0.28 -17.98 -2.75
N HIS A 96 -0.57 -18.00 -3.77
CA HIS A 96 -0.15 -18.16 -5.15
C HIS A 96 0.71 -16.99 -5.63
N PHE A 97 0.29 -15.75 -5.32
CA PHE A 97 1.10 -14.55 -5.58
C PHE A 97 2.49 -14.67 -4.95
N MET A 98 2.56 -15.03 -3.66
CA MET A 98 3.82 -15.14 -2.95
C MET A 98 4.71 -16.26 -3.51
N ASN A 99 4.12 -17.39 -3.90
CA ASN A 99 4.87 -18.49 -4.52
C ASN A 99 5.47 -18.12 -5.88
N GLU A 100 4.78 -17.31 -6.70
CA GLU A 100 5.34 -16.81 -7.97
C GLU A 100 6.41 -15.72 -7.77
N ARG A 101 6.31 -14.93 -6.68
CA ARG A 101 7.29 -13.89 -6.33
C ARG A 101 8.53 -14.44 -5.61
N ASP A 102 8.41 -15.54 -4.88
CA ASP A 102 9.46 -16.14 -4.04
C ASP A 102 10.80 -16.36 -4.79
N PRO A 103 10.82 -16.80 -6.08
CA PRO A 103 12.07 -16.99 -6.82
C PRO A 103 12.94 -15.75 -6.99
N TYR A 104 12.37 -14.54 -6.80
CA TYR A 104 13.10 -13.27 -6.88
C TYR A 104 13.61 -12.79 -5.51
N CYS A 105 13.24 -13.48 -4.43
CA CYS A 105 13.49 -13.07 -3.06
C CYS A 105 14.74 -13.73 -2.49
N ASP A 106 15.57 -12.94 -1.80
CA ASP A 106 16.71 -13.41 -1.03
C ASP A 106 16.43 -13.26 0.47
N TYR A 107 16.45 -14.39 1.19
CA TYR A 107 16.07 -14.45 2.59
C TYR A 107 17.28 -14.76 3.48
N ALA A 108 17.43 -14.02 4.56
CA ALA A 108 18.36 -14.33 5.64
C ALA A 108 17.67 -15.10 6.78
N SER A 109 18.28 -16.21 7.20
CA SER A 109 17.94 -16.90 8.45
C SER A 109 19.18 -17.50 9.10
N THR A 110 19.12 -17.69 10.42
CA THR A 110 20.13 -18.44 11.19
C THR A 110 20.11 -19.94 10.86
N LYS A 111 19.07 -20.45 10.20
CA LYS A 111 18.91 -21.87 9.81
C LYS A 111 19.38 -22.09 8.37
N LYS A 112 20.34 -23.00 8.15
CA LYS A 112 20.83 -23.41 6.82
C LYS A 112 19.83 -24.34 6.10
N ARG A 113 18.74 -23.81 5.58
CA ARG A 113 17.80 -24.53 4.68
C ARG A 113 17.42 -23.63 3.50
N HIS A 114 16.83 -24.20 2.45
CA HIS A 114 16.13 -23.39 1.45
C HIS A 114 14.97 -22.67 2.15
N LEU A 115 15.04 -21.34 2.17
CA LEU A 115 14.06 -20.46 2.78
C LEU A 115 13.07 -20.00 1.74
N THR A 116 11.83 -19.85 2.18
CA THR A 116 10.70 -19.34 1.40
C THR A 116 10.00 -18.26 2.21
N TRP A 117 9.11 -17.49 1.60
CA TRP A 117 8.27 -16.53 2.31
C TRP A 117 7.49 -17.14 3.50
N LYS A 118 7.16 -18.43 3.46
CA LYS A 118 6.47 -19.15 4.55
C LYS A 118 7.32 -19.27 5.82
N ASP A 119 8.64 -19.16 5.69
CA ASP A 119 9.57 -19.28 6.81
C ASP A 119 9.65 -18.01 7.67
N LYS A 120 8.98 -16.92 7.26
CA LYS A 120 9.00 -15.60 7.94
C LYS A 120 10.44 -15.12 8.22
N ALA A 121 11.34 -15.42 7.30
CA ALA A 121 12.74 -14.99 7.32
C ALA A 121 12.87 -13.51 6.93
N ILE A 122 14.04 -12.90 7.18
CA ILE A 122 14.27 -11.49 6.84
C ILE A 122 14.53 -11.40 5.33
N LEU A 123 13.68 -10.68 4.59
CA LEU A 123 13.88 -10.39 3.17
C LEU A 123 14.98 -9.33 3.01
N LEU A 124 16.06 -9.67 2.31
CA LEU A 124 17.24 -8.82 2.14
C LEU A 124 17.14 -7.86 0.95
N ASN A 125 16.43 -8.26 -0.11
CA ASN A 125 16.48 -7.60 -1.40
C ASN A 125 15.09 -7.10 -1.87
N LYS A 126 14.26 -6.57 -0.95
CA LYS A 126 12.85 -6.20 -1.21
C LYS A 126 12.64 -5.47 -2.54
N ASP A 127 13.36 -4.38 -2.74
CA ASP A 127 13.16 -3.50 -3.91
C ASP A 127 13.62 -4.17 -5.21
N GLU A 128 14.73 -4.90 -5.17
CA GLU A 128 15.25 -5.66 -6.31
C GLU A 128 14.30 -6.82 -6.68
N ALA A 129 13.82 -7.56 -5.68
CA ALA A 129 12.86 -8.65 -5.86
C ALA A 129 11.57 -8.14 -6.51
N ASN A 130 11.02 -7.02 -6.02
CA ASN A 130 9.83 -6.40 -6.59
C ASN A 130 10.08 -5.89 -8.02
N ALA A 131 11.25 -5.30 -8.29
CA ALA A 131 11.62 -4.81 -9.61
C ALA A 131 11.77 -5.94 -10.64
N GLU A 132 12.48 -7.02 -10.31
CA GLU A 132 12.67 -8.15 -11.23
C GLU A 132 11.37 -8.94 -11.44
N PHE A 133 10.55 -9.10 -10.40
CA PHE A 133 9.22 -9.71 -10.53
C PHE A 133 8.29 -8.87 -11.42
N ARG A 134 8.22 -7.55 -11.18
CA ARG A 134 7.48 -6.63 -12.07
C ARG A 134 7.95 -6.73 -13.51
N LYS A 135 9.27 -6.74 -13.72
CA LYS A 135 9.89 -6.81 -15.05
C LYS A 135 9.58 -8.14 -15.75
N SER A 136 9.54 -9.26 -15.02
CA SER A 136 9.18 -10.56 -15.59
C SER A 136 7.72 -10.60 -16.04
N LEU A 137 6.80 -9.97 -15.30
CA LEU A 137 5.38 -9.85 -15.66
C LEU A 137 5.17 -8.87 -16.82
N THR A 138 5.87 -7.73 -16.80
CA THR A 138 5.82 -6.74 -17.89
C THR A 138 6.30 -7.36 -19.21
N LYS A 139 7.34 -8.19 -19.19
CA LYS A 139 7.83 -8.94 -20.36
C LYS A 139 6.79 -9.92 -20.94
N GLN A 140 5.84 -10.38 -20.12
CA GLN A 140 4.73 -11.24 -20.55
C GLN A 140 3.53 -10.43 -21.07
N GLY A 141 3.60 -9.09 -21.05
CA GLY A 141 2.54 -8.21 -21.53
C GLY A 141 1.53 -7.80 -20.46
N TYR A 142 1.79 -8.07 -19.18
CA TYR A 142 0.90 -7.63 -18.09
C TYR A 142 1.17 -6.17 -17.69
N HIS A 143 0.09 -5.41 -17.53
CA HIS A 143 0.09 -4.03 -17.01
C HIS A 143 0.09 -3.99 -15.47
N GLY A 144 -0.25 -5.10 -14.83
CA GLY A 144 -0.34 -5.23 -13.39
C GLY A 144 -0.77 -6.62 -12.96
N ILE A 145 -1.17 -6.74 -11.69
CA ILE A 145 -1.67 -7.97 -11.09
C ILE A 145 -2.99 -7.72 -10.37
N VAL A 146 -3.77 -8.78 -10.21
CA VAL A 146 -4.89 -8.82 -9.27
C VAL A 146 -4.71 -10.03 -8.35
N ILE A 147 -4.82 -9.79 -7.04
CA ILE A 147 -4.82 -10.84 -6.01
C ILE A 147 -6.25 -10.94 -5.48
N ARG A 148 -6.89 -12.07 -5.74
CA ARG A 148 -8.26 -12.31 -5.30
C ARG A 148 -8.31 -12.60 -3.81
N LYS A 149 -9.36 -12.11 -3.15
CA LYS A 149 -9.68 -12.44 -1.75
C LYS A 149 -8.49 -12.28 -0.80
N MET A 150 -7.69 -11.23 -1.00
CA MET A 150 -6.62 -10.87 -0.09
C MET A 150 -7.21 -10.51 1.28
N ALA A 151 -6.64 -11.08 2.34
CA ALA A 151 -7.14 -10.83 3.68
C ALA A 151 -6.78 -9.39 4.11
N MET A 152 -7.81 -8.56 4.29
CA MET A 152 -7.69 -7.19 4.80
C MET A 152 -8.44 -7.07 6.13
N GLU A 153 -8.16 -6.01 6.90
CA GLU A 153 -8.85 -5.76 8.18
C GLU A 153 -10.37 -5.59 7.99
N THR A 154 -10.79 -5.07 6.84
CA THR A 154 -12.19 -4.85 6.46
C THR A 154 -12.88 -6.10 5.89
N GLY A 155 -12.12 -7.15 5.56
CA GLY A 155 -12.63 -8.38 4.94
C GLY A 155 -11.75 -8.89 3.80
N PRO A 156 -12.09 -10.05 3.21
CA PRO A 156 -11.39 -10.55 2.03
C PRO A 156 -11.77 -9.74 0.79
N GLU A 157 -10.77 -9.16 0.12
CA GLU A 157 -11.00 -8.30 -1.04
C GLU A 157 -10.04 -8.51 -2.19
N ASP A 158 -10.47 -8.11 -3.38
CA ASP A 158 -9.63 -8.13 -4.56
C ASP A 158 -8.74 -6.90 -4.60
N MET A 159 -7.43 -7.15 -4.56
CA MET A 159 -6.40 -6.12 -4.57
C MET A 159 -5.72 -6.06 -5.93
N TYR A 160 -5.60 -4.86 -6.47
CA TYR A 160 -5.05 -4.59 -7.79
C TYR A 160 -3.74 -3.83 -7.62
N CYS A 161 -2.68 -4.27 -8.30
CA CYS A 161 -1.42 -3.55 -8.32
C CYS A 161 -1.03 -3.25 -9.77
N LEU A 162 -1.04 -1.96 -10.15
CA LEU A 162 -0.70 -1.52 -11.50
C LEU A 162 0.75 -1.02 -11.53
N PHE A 163 1.48 -1.40 -12.56
CA PHE A 163 2.91 -1.09 -12.67
C PHE A 163 3.16 0.33 -13.19
N SER A 164 2.21 0.92 -13.92
CA SER A 164 2.32 2.27 -14.46
C SER A 164 1.07 3.08 -14.15
N ASP A 165 1.23 4.40 -14.12
CA ASP A 165 0.17 5.39 -14.01
C ASP A 165 -0.42 5.82 -15.37
N ASP A 166 0.22 5.45 -16.48
CA ASP A 166 -0.17 5.86 -17.84
C ASP A 166 -1.62 5.51 -18.23
N ILE A 167 -2.19 4.48 -17.61
CA ILE A 167 -3.56 4.00 -17.90
C ILE A 167 -4.57 4.39 -16.81
N LEU A 168 -4.15 5.21 -15.84
CA LEU A 168 -4.97 5.59 -14.70
C LEU A 168 -5.60 6.96 -14.92
N GLN A 169 -6.91 7.04 -14.74
CA GLN A 169 -7.65 8.30 -14.76
C GLN A 169 -8.42 8.46 -13.44
N ILE A 170 -8.13 9.55 -12.72
CA ILE A 170 -8.96 9.94 -11.58
C ILE A 170 -10.33 10.37 -12.12
N ALA A 171 -11.36 9.61 -11.76
CA ALA A 171 -12.74 9.88 -12.14
C ALA A 171 -13.48 10.71 -11.09
N ASP A 172 -13.16 10.53 -9.80
CA ASP A 172 -13.78 11.26 -8.69
C ASP A 172 -12.87 11.25 -7.44
N VAL A 173 -13.08 12.18 -6.52
CA VAL A 173 -12.33 12.31 -5.26
C VAL A 173 -13.29 12.62 -4.10
N TYR A 174 -13.28 11.77 -3.08
CA TYR A 174 -14.10 11.91 -1.88
C TYR A 174 -13.24 12.31 -0.68
N SER A 175 -13.55 13.44 -0.04
CA SER A 175 -12.96 13.81 1.25
C SER A 175 -13.61 13.00 2.37
N LEU A 176 -12.82 12.56 3.36
CA LEU A 176 -13.30 11.87 4.56
C LEU A 176 -13.44 12.81 5.78
N GLU A 177 -13.22 14.11 5.59
CA GLU A 177 -13.46 15.13 6.63
C GLU A 177 -14.89 15.09 7.20
#